data_AF-A0A376TD79-F1
#
_entry.id   AF-A0A376TD79-F1
#
_cell.length_a   1.000
_cell.length_b   1.000
_cell.length_c   1.000
_cell.angle_alpha   90.00
_cell.angle_beta   90.00
_cell.angle_gamma   90.00
#
_symmetry.space_group_name_H-M   'P 1'
#
loop_
_entity.id
_entity.type
_entity.pdbx_description
1 polymer ?
#
loop_
_entity_poly.entity_id
_entity_poly.type
_entity_poly.pdbx_seq_one_letter_code
_entity_poly.pdbx_strand_id
1 'polypeptide(L)'
;MLIFHVLFGGRHPYSGVPLISDAGNALETDITHFRYAYASDNQRRGLKPPPRSIPLSMLPSDVEAMFQQAFTESGVATGRPTAKAWVAALDSLRQQLKKCTVSAMHVYPGHLADCPWCALDNQGVIYFIDLGEEVITTGGDFVLAKVWAMVMASVAPPALQLPLPDHFQPTGRPLPLGLLRREYIILLEIALSALSLLLCGLQAEPRYIILVPVLAAIWIIGSLTSKAYKAEVQQRREAFNRAKMDYDHLVRQIQQVGGLEGFIAKRTMLEKMKDEILGLPEEEKRALAALHDTARERQKQKFLEGFFIDVASIPGVGPARKAALRSFGIETAADVTRRGVKQVKGFGDHLTQAVIDWKASCERRFVFRPNEAVTPADRQAVLTKMAAKRHRLESTLTVGATELQRFRLQAPARTMPLMEPLRQAAEKLAQAQADLSRC
;
A
#
# COMPACT_ATOMS: atom_id res chain seq x y z
N MET A 1 -18.53 29.49 11.22
CA MET A 1 -18.62 28.46 10.17
C MET A 1 -17.61 27.33 10.37
N LEU A 2 -16.31 27.61 10.47
CA LEU A 2 -15.27 26.56 10.62
C LEU A 2 -15.53 25.58 11.78
N ILE A 3 -15.92 26.09 12.95
CA ILE A 3 -16.24 25.25 14.13
C ILE A 3 -17.34 24.23 13.81
N PHE A 4 -18.36 24.63 13.05
CA PHE A 4 -19.43 23.73 12.63
C PHE A 4 -18.90 22.64 11.69
N HIS A 5 -18.06 23.00 10.71
CA HIS A 5 -17.42 22.02 9.82
C HIS A 5 -16.61 20.99 10.60
N VAL A 6 -15.87 21.40 11.65
CA VAL A 6 -15.09 20.49 12.48
C VAL A 6 -16.01 19.53 13.26
N LEU A 7 -17.06 20.04 13.90
CA LEU A 7 -17.95 19.22 14.74
C LEU A 7 -18.92 18.34 13.94
N PHE A 8 -19.29 18.74 12.72
CA PHE A 8 -20.27 18.03 11.88
C PHE A 8 -19.65 17.37 10.63
N GLY A 9 -18.37 17.00 10.69
CA GLY A 9 -17.73 16.17 9.66
C GLY A 9 -17.69 16.81 8.27
N GLY A 10 -17.39 18.11 8.21
CA GLY A 10 -17.25 18.88 6.97
C GLY A 10 -18.57 19.36 6.35
N ARG A 11 -19.72 19.13 6.99
CA ARG A 11 -21.03 19.56 6.48
C ARG A 11 -21.32 21.03 6.70
N HIS A 12 -21.97 21.66 5.73
CA HIS A 12 -22.36 23.06 5.82
C HIS A 12 -23.68 23.25 6.61
N PRO A 13 -23.79 24.26 7.49
CA PRO A 13 -24.96 24.44 8.36
C PRO A 13 -26.27 24.70 7.60
N TYR A 14 -26.19 25.30 6.41
CA TYR A 14 -27.34 25.59 5.53
C TYR A 14 -27.58 24.49 4.47
N SER A 15 -26.83 23.38 4.50
CA SER A 15 -27.04 22.26 3.56
C SER A 15 -27.92 21.19 4.22
N GLY A 16 -29.21 21.23 3.90
CA GLY A 16 -30.21 20.30 4.40
C GLY A 16 -31.03 19.65 3.29
N VAL A 17 -31.93 18.75 3.68
CA VAL A 17 -32.98 18.22 2.80
C VAL A 17 -34.13 19.21 2.80
N PRO A 18 -34.57 19.70 1.63
CA PRO A 18 -35.66 20.65 1.54
C PRO A 18 -37.00 20.05 1.95
N LEU A 19 -37.78 20.84 2.68
CA LEU A 19 -39.15 20.56 3.10
C LEU A 19 -40.18 21.40 2.33
N ILE A 20 -39.70 22.47 1.67
CA ILE A 20 -40.47 23.40 0.85
C ILE A 20 -39.76 23.58 -0.50
N SER A 21 -40.50 23.94 -1.55
CA SER A 21 -40.02 23.96 -2.94
C SER A 21 -38.93 25.01 -3.22
N ASP A 22 -38.85 26.04 -2.41
CA ASP A 22 -37.92 27.16 -2.56
C ASP A 22 -36.64 27.02 -1.70
N ALA A 23 -36.52 25.95 -0.90
CA ALA A 23 -35.33 25.65 -0.09
C ALA A 23 -34.37 24.66 -0.78
N GLY A 24 -33.07 24.76 -0.48
CA GLY A 24 -32.05 23.83 -0.99
C GLY A 24 -31.65 24.05 -2.46
N ASN A 25 -32.21 25.07 -3.13
CA ASN A 25 -31.93 25.36 -4.54
C ASN A 25 -30.56 26.02 -4.74
N ALA A 26 -30.15 26.89 -3.82
CA ALA A 26 -28.84 27.55 -3.83
C ALA A 26 -28.42 27.93 -2.40
N LEU A 27 -27.16 27.68 -2.07
CA LEU A 27 -26.64 27.85 -0.71
C LEU A 27 -26.67 29.32 -0.26
N GLU A 28 -26.37 30.23 -1.17
CA GLU A 28 -26.39 31.69 -0.96
C GLU A 28 -27.80 32.18 -0.60
N THR A 29 -28.81 31.59 -1.23
CA THR A 29 -30.22 31.91 -0.94
C THR A 29 -30.60 31.40 0.44
N ASP A 30 -30.20 30.18 0.78
CA ASP A 30 -30.49 29.58 2.09
C ASP A 30 -29.76 30.30 3.23
N ILE A 31 -28.54 30.80 3.00
CA ILE A 31 -27.80 31.66 3.93
C ILE A 31 -28.53 32.99 4.14
N THR A 32 -28.98 33.63 3.05
CA THR A 32 -29.69 34.92 3.11
C THR A 32 -31.00 34.82 3.90
N HIS A 33 -31.70 33.69 3.78
CA HIS A 33 -32.94 33.42 4.49
C HIS A 33 -32.74 32.69 5.83
N PHE A 34 -31.51 32.61 6.35
CA PHE A 34 -31.19 31.98 7.64
C PHE A 34 -31.73 30.55 7.78
N ARG A 35 -31.70 29.76 6.71
CA ARG A 35 -32.23 28.38 6.69
C ARG A 35 -31.23 27.42 7.32
N TYR A 36 -31.00 27.57 8.61
CA TYR A 36 -30.12 26.69 9.35
C TYR A 36 -30.77 25.29 9.47
N ALA A 37 -30.24 24.32 8.73
CA ALA A 37 -30.86 23.00 8.59
C ALA A 37 -30.93 22.21 9.91
N TYR A 38 -30.05 22.53 10.85
CA TYR A 38 -29.96 21.84 12.14
C TYR A 38 -30.72 22.57 13.25
N ALA A 39 -31.29 23.75 13.00
CA ALA A 39 -32.00 24.53 14.01
C ALA A 39 -33.12 23.71 14.71
N SER A 40 -33.45 24.04 15.95
CA SER A 40 -34.59 23.43 16.64
C SER A 40 -35.93 23.77 15.94
N ASP A 41 -36.00 24.91 15.25
CA ASP A 41 -37.12 25.37 14.44
C ASP A 41 -36.95 25.05 12.92
N ASN A 42 -36.11 24.07 12.56
CA ASN A 42 -35.77 23.72 11.18
C ASN A 42 -36.98 23.51 10.25
N GLN A 43 -38.09 22.96 10.77
CA GLN A 43 -39.33 22.76 10.01
C GLN A 43 -39.88 24.08 9.46
N ARG A 44 -39.83 25.16 10.26
CA ARG A 44 -40.26 26.50 9.85
C ARG A 44 -39.30 27.14 8.86
N ARG A 45 -38.03 26.71 8.90
CA ARG A 45 -36.95 27.19 8.02
C ARG A 45 -36.88 26.42 6.70
N GLY A 46 -37.70 25.39 6.50
CA GLY A 46 -37.82 24.71 5.21
C GLY A 46 -36.67 23.74 4.88
N LEU A 47 -35.74 23.50 5.79
CA LEU A 47 -34.67 22.53 5.65
C LEU A 47 -34.65 21.61 6.86
N LYS A 48 -34.34 20.32 6.68
CA LYS A 48 -33.99 19.41 7.78
C LYS A 48 -32.57 18.85 7.61
N PRO A 49 -31.93 18.33 8.66
CA PRO A 49 -30.63 17.68 8.52
C PRO A 49 -30.71 16.52 7.53
N PRO A 50 -29.65 16.28 6.73
CA PRO A 50 -29.56 15.10 5.88
C PRO A 50 -29.72 13.80 6.69
N PRO A 51 -30.35 12.76 6.11
CA PRO A 51 -30.49 11.49 6.80
C PRO A 51 -29.13 10.92 7.14
N ARG A 52 -29.04 10.26 8.31
CA ARG A 52 -27.80 9.65 8.83
C ARG A 52 -26.63 10.63 9.00
N SER A 53 -26.92 11.91 9.27
CA SER A 53 -25.92 12.90 9.71
C SER A 53 -25.73 12.86 11.22
N ILE A 54 -24.65 13.50 11.70
CA ILE A 54 -24.45 13.78 13.13
C ILE A 54 -25.66 14.58 13.64
N PRO A 55 -26.39 14.09 14.66
CA PRO A 55 -27.53 14.80 15.21
C PRO A 55 -27.06 15.98 16.08
N LEU A 56 -27.82 17.08 16.07
CA LEU A 56 -27.48 18.26 16.89
C LEU A 56 -27.51 17.94 18.40
N SER A 57 -28.37 17.02 18.82
CA SER A 57 -28.46 16.51 20.20
C SER A 57 -27.17 15.87 20.71
N MET A 58 -26.20 15.57 19.84
CA MET A 58 -24.88 15.13 20.24
C MET A 58 -24.13 16.21 21.02
N LEU A 59 -24.41 17.48 20.76
CA LEU A 59 -23.77 18.61 21.43
C LEU A 59 -24.51 18.96 22.73
N PRO A 60 -23.80 19.51 23.72
CA PRO A 60 -24.46 20.12 24.87
C PRO A 60 -25.27 21.37 24.46
N SER A 61 -26.29 21.69 25.26
CA SER A 61 -27.28 22.72 24.95
C SER A 61 -26.70 24.14 24.80
N ASP A 62 -25.61 24.44 25.50
CA ASP A 62 -24.90 25.72 25.39
C ASP A 62 -24.22 25.86 24.02
N VAL A 63 -23.54 24.82 23.53
CA VAL A 63 -22.93 24.79 22.20
C VAL A 63 -24.00 24.83 21.10
N GLU A 64 -25.11 24.12 21.29
CA GLU A 64 -26.28 24.18 20.40
C GLU A 64 -26.83 25.61 20.31
N ALA A 65 -27.05 26.28 21.44
CA ALA A 65 -27.54 27.65 21.49
C ALA A 65 -26.58 28.63 20.77
N MET A 66 -25.27 28.43 20.90
CA MET A 66 -24.28 29.23 20.18
C MET A 66 -24.35 29.03 18.66
N PHE A 67 -24.64 27.82 18.18
CA PHE A 67 -24.87 27.59 16.75
C PHE A 67 -26.17 28.22 16.26
N GLN A 68 -27.25 28.10 17.05
CA GLN A 68 -28.51 28.81 16.76
C GLN A 68 -28.25 30.32 16.66
N GLN A 69 -27.59 30.92 17.64
CA GLN A 69 -27.23 32.33 17.61
C GLN A 69 -26.35 32.67 16.40
N ALA A 70 -25.38 31.83 16.03
CA ALA A 70 -24.46 32.12 14.94
C ALA A 70 -25.09 32.05 13.54
N PHE A 71 -26.06 31.16 13.32
CA PHE A 71 -26.60 30.82 11.99
C PHE A 71 -28.05 31.25 11.77
N THR A 72 -28.62 32.02 12.70
CA THR A 72 -29.97 32.58 12.55
C THR A 72 -29.95 34.10 12.67
N GLU A 73 -31.13 34.70 12.51
CA GLU A 73 -31.38 36.14 12.65
C GLU A 73 -30.91 36.68 14.01
N SER A 74 -30.91 35.82 15.04
CA SER A 74 -30.46 36.15 16.40
C SER A 74 -29.03 36.73 16.41
N GLY A 75 -28.13 36.17 15.60
CA GLY A 75 -26.75 36.65 15.53
C GLY A 75 -26.59 38.01 14.84
N VAL A 76 -27.58 38.40 14.01
CA VAL A 76 -27.64 39.75 13.44
C VAL A 76 -28.17 40.73 14.48
N ALA A 77 -29.20 40.34 15.24
CA ALA A 77 -29.83 41.20 16.24
C ALA A 77 -28.99 41.40 17.50
N THR A 78 -28.33 40.34 18.00
CA THR A 78 -27.65 40.32 19.31
C THR A 78 -26.13 40.18 19.19
N GLY A 79 -25.61 40.06 17.97
CA GLY A 79 -24.22 39.72 17.70
C GLY A 79 -23.98 38.21 17.71
N ARG A 80 -23.01 37.74 16.91
CA ARG A 80 -22.60 36.34 16.88
C ARG A 80 -21.73 36.00 18.10
N PRO A 81 -21.68 34.73 18.53
CA PRO A 81 -20.81 34.36 19.65
C PRO A 81 -19.34 34.68 19.36
N THR A 82 -18.66 35.27 20.33
CA THR A 82 -17.27 35.69 20.21
C THR A 82 -16.31 34.50 20.19
N ALA A 83 -15.09 34.69 19.68
CA ALA A 83 -14.05 33.66 19.72
C ALA A 83 -13.75 33.20 21.17
N LYS A 84 -13.73 34.13 22.14
CA LYS A 84 -13.54 33.82 23.56
C LYS A 84 -14.65 32.93 24.10
N ALA A 85 -15.90 33.19 23.72
CA ALA A 85 -17.03 32.35 24.11
C ALA A 85 -16.92 30.94 23.50
N TRP A 86 -16.54 30.83 22.23
CA TRP A 86 -16.33 29.53 21.57
C TRP A 86 -15.22 28.71 22.23
N VAL A 87 -14.09 29.33 22.57
CA VAL A 87 -13.00 28.64 23.28
C VAL A 87 -13.49 28.12 24.63
N ALA A 88 -14.17 28.94 25.42
CA ALA A 88 -14.69 28.54 26.73
C ALA A 88 -15.67 27.36 26.64
N ALA A 89 -16.63 27.41 25.70
CA ALA A 89 -17.60 26.34 25.50
C ALA A 89 -16.96 25.03 25.00
N LEU A 90 -16.03 25.12 24.04
CA LEU A 90 -15.34 23.95 23.49
C LEU A 90 -14.37 23.32 24.50
N ASP A 91 -13.72 24.11 25.36
CA ASP A 91 -12.90 23.59 26.45
C ASP A 91 -13.74 22.87 27.50
N SER A 92 -14.91 23.41 27.85
CA SER A 92 -15.85 22.73 28.74
C SER A 92 -16.35 21.40 28.14
N LEU A 93 -16.74 21.42 26.87
CA LEU A 93 -17.14 20.21 26.12
C LEU A 93 -16.01 19.16 26.14
N ARG A 94 -14.76 19.56 25.85
CA ARG A 94 -13.60 18.67 25.86
C ARG A 94 -13.37 17.99 27.21
N GLN A 95 -13.57 18.72 28.31
CA GLN A 95 -13.42 18.17 29.67
C GLN A 95 -14.51 17.16 30.04
N GLN A 96 -15.67 17.24 29.38
CA GLN A 96 -16.82 16.38 29.64
C GLN A 96 -16.93 15.21 28.65
N LEU A 97 -15.90 14.93 27.84
CA LEU A 97 -15.89 13.79 26.93
C LEU A 97 -15.62 12.48 27.69
N LYS A 98 -16.31 11.41 27.29
CA LYS A 98 -16.05 10.05 27.77
C LYS A 98 -15.75 9.10 26.61
N LYS A 99 -14.95 8.06 26.90
CA LYS A 99 -14.64 6.99 25.95
C LYS A 99 -15.81 6.01 25.87
N CYS A 100 -16.07 5.49 24.69
CA CYS A 100 -17.04 4.42 24.50
C CYS A 100 -16.47 3.08 24.96
N THR A 101 -17.35 2.25 25.54
CA THR A 101 -17.02 0.88 25.96
C THR A 101 -17.08 -0.13 24.81
N VAL A 102 -17.77 0.21 23.71
CA VAL A 102 -17.97 -0.67 22.54
C VAL A 102 -16.87 -0.48 21.50
N SER A 103 -16.40 0.75 21.27
CA SER A 103 -15.37 1.06 20.29
C SER A 103 -14.33 2.00 20.89
N ALA A 104 -13.06 1.60 20.85
CA ALA A 104 -11.94 2.43 21.30
C ALA A 104 -11.80 3.74 20.50
N MET A 105 -12.35 3.78 19.28
CA MET A 105 -12.33 4.95 18.39
C MET A 105 -13.35 6.02 18.75
N HIS A 106 -14.29 5.72 19.65
CA HIS A 106 -15.39 6.62 19.95
C HIS A 106 -15.15 7.37 21.26
N VAL A 107 -15.10 8.69 21.13
CA VAL A 107 -15.12 9.64 22.24
C VAL A 107 -16.32 10.56 22.03
N TYR A 108 -17.17 10.69 23.04
CA TYR A 108 -18.43 11.43 22.91
C TYR A 108 -18.77 12.21 24.19
N PRO A 109 -19.66 13.21 24.11
CA PRO A 109 -20.04 14.03 25.26
C PRO A 109 -20.71 13.22 26.37
N GLY A 110 -20.32 13.52 27.61
CA GLY A 110 -20.68 12.76 28.80
C GLY A 110 -22.17 12.78 29.13
N HIS A 111 -22.90 13.81 28.70
CA HIS A 111 -24.34 13.97 28.92
C HIS A 111 -25.19 12.94 28.17
N LEU A 112 -24.64 12.30 27.15
CA LEU A 112 -25.34 11.26 26.40
C LEU A 112 -25.26 9.92 27.15
N ALA A 113 -26.39 9.25 27.32
CA ALA A 113 -26.43 7.92 27.92
C ALA A 113 -25.75 6.87 27.01
N ASP A 114 -26.10 6.89 25.73
CA ASP A 114 -25.60 5.96 24.71
C ASP A 114 -24.58 6.62 23.78
N CYS A 115 -23.71 5.80 23.19
CA CYS A 115 -22.70 6.27 22.25
C CYS A 115 -23.34 6.62 20.89
N PRO A 116 -23.38 7.91 20.50
CA PRO A 116 -24.01 8.34 19.25
C PRO A 116 -23.22 7.88 18.01
N TRP A 117 -21.92 7.69 18.15
CA TRP A 117 -21.06 7.17 17.08
C TRP A 117 -21.38 5.70 16.77
N CYS A 118 -21.57 4.87 17.79
CA CYS A 118 -22.03 3.48 17.61
C CYS A 118 -23.41 3.43 16.93
N ALA A 119 -24.32 4.34 17.27
CA ALA A 119 -25.63 4.41 16.63
C ALA A 119 -25.52 4.73 15.12
N LEU A 120 -24.56 5.58 14.72
CA LEU A 120 -24.28 5.90 13.32
C LEU A 120 -23.58 4.74 12.60
N ASP A 121 -22.61 4.09 13.24
CA ASP A 121 -21.92 2.91 12.70
C ASP A 121 -22.90 1.77 12.42
N ASN A 122 -23.83 1.50 13.35
CA ASN A 122 -24.89 0.50 13.17
C ASN A 122 -25.83 0.83 11.99
N GLN A 123 -25.88 2.09 11.56
CA GLN A 123 -26.61 2.54 10.36
C GLN A 123 -25.73 2.60 9.11
N GLY A 124 -24.48 2.13 9.21
CA GLY A 124 -23.49 2.10 8.12
C GLY A 124 -22.77 3.42 7.87
N VAL A 125 -22.78 4.38 8.81
CA VAL A 125 -22.10 5.67 8.68
C VAL A 125 -20.90 5.74 9.62
N ILE A 126 -19.72 5.48 9.08
CA ILE A 126 -18.46 5.38 9.83
C ILE A 126 -17.67 6.69 9.71
N TYR A 127 -17.49 7.39 10.83
CA TYR A 127 -16.73 8.65 10.89
C TYR A 127 -15.28 8.48 11.34
N PHE A 128 -14.99 7.49 12.19
CA PHE A 128 -13.67 7.25 12.75
C PHE A 128 -13.18 5.85 12.36
N ILE A 129 -11.94 5.76 11.90
CA ILE A 129 -11.31 4.51 11.49
C ILE A 129 -9.99 4.43 12.23
N ASP A 130 -9.78 3.34 12.98
CA ASP A 130 -8.52 3.07 13.67
C ASP A 130 -7.40 2.84 12.65
N LEU A 131 -6.30 3.57 12.78
CA LEU A 131 -5.12 3.48 11.92
C LEU A 131 -3.86 3.00 12.68
N GLY A 132 -3.96 2.60 13.97
CA GLY A 132 -2.86 1.90 14.64
C GLY A 132 -2.79 2.05 16.18
N GLU A 133 -2.46 0.92 16.81
CA GLU A 133 -2.02 0.71 18.21
C GLU A 133 -3.07 0.80 19.34
N GLU A 134 -3.90 -0.23 19.46
CA GLU A 134 -3.78 -1.27 20.50
C GLU A 134 -4.83 -2.34 20.20
N VAL A 135 -4.44 -3.38 19.46
CA VAL A 135 -5.25 -4.59 19.33
C VAL A 135 -5.14 -5.35 20.64
N ILE A 136 -5.93 -4.97 21.63
CA ILE A 136 -6.37 -5.89 22.67
C ILE A 136 -7.88 -5.77 22.85
N THR A 137 -8.51 -6.95 22.81
CA THR A 137 -9.87 -7.34 23.23
C THR A 137 -10.90 -7.37 22.11
N THR A 138 -11.76 -8.37 21.95
CA THR A 138 -12.04 -9.64 22.68
C THR A 138 -12.90 -10.46 21.70
N GLY A 139 -12.93 -11.78 21.83
CA GLY A 139 -13.61 -12.68 20.88
C GLY A 139 -15.10 -12.37 20.65
N GLY A 140 -15.60 -12.68 19.44
CA GLY A 140 -17.01 -13.06 19.33
C GLY A 140 -17.76 -12.82 18.01
N ASP A 141 -17.39 -11.88 17.14
CA ASP A 141 -18.33 -11.44 16.07
C ASP A 141 -17.81 -11.51 14.62
N PHE A 142 -16.65 -12.14 14.39
CA PHE A 142 -16.21 -12.44 13.04
C PHE A 142 -17.03 -13.60 12.45
N VAL A 143 -17.85 -13.29 11.45
CA VAL A 143 -18.58 -14.30 10.67
C VAL A 143 -18.02 -14.33 9.25
N LEU A 144 -17.21 -15.34 8.94
CA LEU A 144 -16.56 -15.50 7.64
C LEU A 144 -17.54 -15.38 6.46
N ALA A 145 -18.72 -15.98 6.58
CA ALA A 145 -19.76 -15.91 5.54
C ALA A 145 -20.23 -14.48 5.26
N LYS A 146 -20.38 -13.64 6.31
CA LYS A 146 -20.79 -12.23 6.19
C LYS A 146 -19.71 -11.41 5.49
N VAL A 147 -18.45 -11.55 5.92
CA VAL A 147 -17.32 -10.83 5.31
C VAL A 147 -17.12 -11.28 3.87
N TRP A 148 -17.21 -12.59 3.59
CA TRP A 148 -17.08 -13.10 2.24
C TRP A 148 -18.23 -12.67 1.32
N ALA A 149 -19.45 -12.56 1.84
CA ALA A 149 -20.58 -12.00 1.10
C ALA A 149 -20.31 -10.54 0.68
N MET A 150 -19.66 -9.72 1.52
CA MET A 150 -19.24 -8.36 1.14
C MET A 150 -18.23 -8.36 0.00
N VAL A 151 -17.26 -9.28 0.02
CA VAL A 151 -16.29 -9.46 -1.08
C VAL A 151 -16.99 -9.85 -2.37
N MET A 152 -17.92 -10.81 -2.31
CA MET A 152 -18.69 -11.25 -3.49
C MET A 152 -19.64 -10.19 -4.02
N ALA A 153 -20.18 -9.34 -3.15
CA ALA A 153 -21.04 -8.22 -3.53
C ALA A 153 -20.27 -7.00 -4.07
N SER A 154 -18.93 -7.02 -4.04
CA SER A 154 -18.12 -5.91 -4.57
C SER A 154 -18.22 -5.83 -6.10
N VAL A 155 -18.44 -4.62 -6.60
CA VAL A 155 -18.62 -4.37 -8.04
C VAL A 155 -17.30 -3.94 -8.64
N ALA A 156 -16.91 -4.57 -9.75
CA ALA A 156 -15.70 -4.22 -10.48
C ALA A 156 -15.73 -2.73 -10.92
N PRO A 157 -14.56 -2.06 -10.93
CA PRO A 157 -14.47 -0.69 -11.43
C PRO A 157 -14.80 -0.65 -12.94
N PRO A 158 -15.39 0.46 -13.44
CA PRO A 158 -15.60 0.64 -14.87
C PRO A 158 -14.26 0.66 -15.63
N ALA A 159 -14.30 0.35 -16.93
CA ALA A 159 -13.12 0.45 -17.78
C ALA A 159 -12.58 1.89 -17.77
N LEU A 160 -11.27 2.02 -17.54
CA LEU A 160 -10.61 3.32 -17.51
C LEU A 160 -10.48 3.87 -18.93
N GLN A 161 -10.79 5.14 -19.12
CA GLN A 161 -10.55 5.86 -20.36
C GLN A 161 -9.10 6.35 -20.38
N LEU A 162 -8.23 5.58 -21.03
CA LEU A 162 -6.80 5.91 -21.14
C LEU A 162 -6.52 6.68 -22.43
N PRO A 163 -5.70 7.75 -22.41
CA PRO A 163 -5.27 8.44 -23.62
C PRO A 163 -4.42 7.52 -24.50
N LEU A 164 -4.95 7.19 -25.67
CA LEU A 164 -4.25 6.34 -26.65
C LEU A 164 -3.27 7.17 -27.50
N PRO A 165 -2.08 6.64 -27.80
CA PRO A 165 -1.11 7.32 -28.67
C PRO A 165 -1.68 7.70 -30.05
N ASP A 166 -2.55 6.86 -30.62
CA ASP A 166 -3.14 7.06 -31.95
C ASP A 166 -4.04 8.30 -32.07
N HIS A 167 -4.53 8.82 -30.93
CA HIS A 167 -5.32 10.05 -30.90
C HIS A 167 -4.46 11.30 -31.14
N PHE A 168 -3.14 11.19 -31.01
CA PHE A 168 -2.20 12.28 -31.31
C PHE A 168 -1.69 12.11 -32.75
N GLN A 169 -1.70 13.20 -33.52
CA GLN A 169 -1.20 13.22 -34.89
C GLN A 169 0.01 14.18 -35.02
N PRO A 170 1.16 13.83 -34.43
CA PRO A 170 2.35 14.65 -34.51
C PRO A 170 2.99 14.59 -35.90
N THR A 171 3.66 15.68 -36.30
CA THR A 171 4.48 15.68 -37.52
C THR A 171 5.85 15.09 -37.21
N GLY A 172 6.22 14.01 -37.90
CA GLY A 172 7.53 13.36 -37.72
C GLY A 172 8.68 14.29 -38.12
N ARG A 173 9.71 14.37 -37.27
CA ARG A 173 10.90 15.19 -37.46
C ARG A 173 11.66 14.76 -38.72
N PRO A 174 12.09 15.72 -39.56
CA PRO A 174 12.86 15.40 -40.76
C PRO A 174 14.17 14.69 -40.38
N LEU A 175 14.76 13.98 -41.35
CA LEU A 175 16.11 13.45 -41.20
C LEU A 175 17.11 14.61 -41.04
N PRO A 176 18.19 14.43 -40.25
CA PRO A 176 19.26 15.42 -40.13
C PRO A 176 19.80 15.84 -41.50
N LEU A 177 20.24 17.10 -41.62
CA LEU A 177 20.85 17.61 -42.86
C LEU A 177 22.00 16.69 -43.31
N GLY A 178 21.93 16.24 -44.57
CA GLY A 178 22.92 15.35 -45.18
C GLY A 178 22.57 13.86 -45.16
N LEU A 179 21.51 13.45 -44.45
CA LEU A 179 20.99 12.08 -44.49
C LEU A 179 19.84 11.95 -45.50
N LEU A 180 20.07 11.17 -46.54
CA LEU A 180 19.04 10.79 -47.50
C LEU A 180 18.35 9.51 -47.04
N ARG A 181 17.07 9.35 -47.42
CA ARG A 181 16.36 8.09 -47.22
C ARG A 181 17.10 6.97 -47.94
N ARG A 182 17.07 5.75 -47.38
CA ARG A 182 17.79 4.60 -47.93
C ARG A 182 17.47 4.33 -49.41
N GLU A 183 16.21 4.56 -49.81
CA GLU A 183 15.76 4.44 -51.20
C GLU A 183 16.57 5.33 -52.15
N TYR A 184 16.83 6.58 -51.76
CA TYR A 184 17.63 7.52 -52.55
C TYR A 184 19.13 7.18 -52.54
N ILE A 185 19.67 6.66 -51.43
CA ILE A 185 21.06 6.21 -51.36
C ILE A 185 21.30 5.08 -52.37
N ILE A 186 20.40 4.08 -52.41
CA ILE A 186 20.48 2.95 -53.34
C ILE A 186 20.36 3.43 -54.81
N LEU A 187 19.43 4.34 -55.09
CA LEU A 187 19.28 4.90 -56.44
C LEU A 187 20.54 5.66 -56.89
N LEU A 188 21.18 6.40 -55.98
CA LEU A 188 22.41 7.14 -56.27
C LEU A 188 23.61 6.20 -56.48
N GLU A 189 23.72 5.12 -55.69
CA GLU A 189 24.72 4.06 -55.92
C GLU A 189 24.55 3.37 -57.28
N ILE A 190 23.30 3.04 -57.65
CA ILE A 190 22.98 2.45 -58.96
C ILE A 190 23.31 3.44 -60.10
N ALA A 191 22.91 4.71 -59.97
CA ALA A 191 23.16 5.72 -61.00
C ALA A 191 24.67 5.99 -61.20
N LEU A 192 25.44 6.11 -60.11
CA LEU A 192 26.88 6.35 -60.17
C LEU A 192 27.66 5.12 -60.68
N SER A 193 27.23 3.91 -60.31
CA SER A 193 27.84 2.67 -60.84
C SER A 193 27.55 2.49 -62.34
N ALA A 194 26.33 2.79 -62.80
CA ALA A 194 25.97 2.79 -64.22
C ALA A 194 26.76 3.85 -65.01
N LEU A 195 26.93 5.06 -64.47
CA LEU A 195 27.74 6.12 -65.08
C LEU A 195 29.22 5.71 -65.19
N SER A 196 29.77 5.08 -64.15
CA SER A 196 31.15 4.57 -64.16
C SER A 196 31.35 3.48 -65.23
N LEU A 197 30.37 2.59 -65.41
CA LEU A 197 30.37 1.57 -66.46
C LEU A 197 30.32 2.19 -67.86
N LEU A 198 29.45 3.19 -68.07
CA LEU A 198 29.34 3.93 -69.33
C LEU A 198 30.66 4.63 -69.70
N LEU A 199 31.27 5.33 -68.74
CA LEU A 199 32.53 6.04 -68.94
C LEU A 199 33.71 5.10 -69.24
N CYS A 200 33.68 3.88 -68.70
CA CYS A 200 34.69 2.86 -69.00
C CYS A 200 34.60 2.35 -70.44
N GLY A 201 33.39 2.24 -71.00
CA GLY A 201 33.16 1.82 -72.39
C GLY A 201 33.64 2.84 -73.44
N LEU A 202 33.90 4.08 -73.03
CA LEU A 202 34.36 5.17 -73.92
C LEU A 202 35.90 5.28 -74.00
N GLN A 203 36.65 4.45 -73.27
CA GLN A 203 38.12 4.50 -73.27
C GLN A 203 38.71 3.53 -74.31
N ALA A 204 39.50 4.06 -75.25
CA ALA A 204 40.09 3.30 -76.37
C ALA A 204 41.27 2.38 -75.97
N GLU A 205 41.82 2.55 -74.77
CA GLU A 205 42.90 1.74 -74.22
C GLU A 205 42.49 1.20 -72.83
N PRO A 206 42.62 -0.12 -72.54
CA PRO A 206 42.01 -0.77 -71.37
C PRO A 206 42.81 -0.53 -70.08
N ARG A 207 43.03 0.73 -69.71
CA ARG A 207 43.65 1.11 -68.44
C ARG A 207 42.55 1.47 -67.46
N TYR A 208 42.06 0.47 -66.72
CA TYR A 208 41.03 0.59 -65.66
C TYR A 208 41.41 1.48 -64.46
N ILE A 209 42.37 2.40 -64.61
CA ILE A 209 42.97 3.23 -63.58
C ILE A 209 41.93 4.17 -62.95
N ILE A 210 40.87 4.55 -63.68
CA ILE A 210 39.83 5.48 -63.20
C ILE A 210 38.61 4.73 -62.61
N LEU A 211 38.29 3.54 -63.12
CA LEU A 211 37.10 2.78 -62.67
C LEU A 211 37.23 2.32 -61.21
N VAL A 212 38.39 1.77 -60.83
CA VAL A 212 38.64 1.25 -59.48
C VAL A 212 38.53 2.32 -58.39
N PRO A 213 39.19 3.50 -58.48
CA PRO A 213 39.06 4.53 -57.45
C PRO A 213 37.67 5.18 -57.41
N VAL A 214 36.97 5.28 -58.55
CA VAL A 214 35.59 5.82 -58.59
C VAL A 214 34.62 4.87 -57.92
N LEU A 215 34.67 3.57 -58.24
CA LEU A 215 33.84 2.56 -57.56
C LEU A 215 34.19 2.44 -56.06
N ALA A 216 35.47 2.54 -55.70
CA ALA A 216 35.90 2.58 -54.30
C ALA A 216 35.37 3.83 -53.57
N ALA A 217 35.40 5.01 -54.19
CA ALA A 217 34.86 6.24 -53.61
C ALA A 217 33.33 6.18 -53.44
N ILE A 218 32.60 5.65 -54.45
CA ILE A 218 31.16 5.42 -54.36
C ILE A 218 30.84 4.45 -53.21
N TRP A 219 31.59 3.35 -53.10
CA TRP A 219 31.41 2.38 -52.02
C TRP A 219 31.73 2.98 -50.65
N ILE A 220 32.78 3.78 -50.52
CA ILE A 220 33.13 4.47 -49.26
C ILE A 220 32.03 5.46 -48.87
N ILE A 221 31.57 6.32 -49.78
CA ILE A 221 30.51 7.32 -49.53
C ILE A 221 29.18 6.63 -49.22
N GLY A 222 28.80 5.61 -49.98
CA GLY A 222 27.61 4.78 -49.74
C GLY A 222 27.68 4.07 -48.37
N SER A 223 28.84 3.53 -48.01
CA SER A 223 29.04 2.86 -46.72
C SER A 223 28.97 3.82 -45.53
N LEU A 224 29.52 5.04 -45.65
CA LEU A 224 29.50 6.06 -44.60
C LEU A 224 28.10 6.63 -44.40
N THR A 225 27.41 6.96 -45.50
CA THR A 225 26.01 7.44 -45.46
C THR A 225 25.06 6.36 -44.96
N SER A 226 25.27 5.09 -45.34
CA SER A 226 24.51 3.93 -44.83
C SER A 226 24.76 3.68 -43.34
N LYS A 227 26.00 3.82 -42.85
CA LYS A 227 26.31 3.71 -41.40
C LYS A 227 25.64 4.83 -40.60
N ALA A 228 25.74 6.09 -41.05
CA ALA A 228 25.11 7.23 -40.38
C ALA A 228 23.57 7.13 -40.40
N TYR A 229 22.98 6.69 -41.52
CA TYR A 229 21.55 6.40 -41.62
C TYR A 229 21.11 5.28 -40.66
N LYS A 230 21.86 4.16 -40.61
CA LYS A 230 21.57 3.06 -39.68
C LYS A 230 21.65 3.51 -38.21
N ALA A 231 22.63 4.35 -37.87
CA ALA A 231 22.75 4.93 -36.53
C ALA A 231 21.55 5.82 -36.17
N GLU A 232 21.10 6.68 -37.09
CA GLU A 232 19.91 7.52 -36.92
C GLU A 232 18.63 6.67 -36.75
N VAL A 233 18.43 5.65 -37.59
CA VAL A 233 17.30 4.70 -37.46
C VAL A 233 17.34 3.99 -36.11
N GLN A 234 18.52 3.52 -35.68
CA GLN A 234 18.69 2.86 -34.40
C GLN A 234 18.37 3.81 -33.24
N GLN A 235 18.82 5.07 -33.31
CA GLN A 235 18.51 6.08 -32.29
C GLN A 235 17.00 6.36 -32.20
N ARG A 236 16.30 6.51 -33.34
CA ARG A 236 14.84 6.69 -33.38
C ARG A 236 14.11 5.44 -32.88
N ARG A 237 14.61 4.24 -33.20
CA ARG A 237 14.07 2.97 -32.71
C ARG A 237 14.21 2.83 -31.19
N GLU A 238 15.36 3.19 -30.64
CA GLU A 238 15.59 3.22 -29.20
C GLU A 238 14.70 4.26 -28.50
N ALA A 239 14.54 5.44 -29.09
CA ALA A 239 13.63 6.46 -28.58
C ALA A 239 12.17 5.95 -28.56
N PHE A 240 11.72 5.29 -29.63
CA PHE A 240 10.41 4.64 -29.68
C PHE A 240 10.25 3.55 -28.62
N ASN A 241 11.23 2.65 -28.50
CA ASN A 241 11.18 1.57 -27.51
C ASN A 241 11.15 2.12 -26.08
N ARG A 242 11.94 3.16 -25.76
CA ARG A 242 11.91 3.84 -24.45
C ARG A 242 10.54 4.49 -24.18
N ALA A 243 10.03 5.28 -25.12
CA ALA A 243 8.73 5.93 -24.98
C ALA A 243 7.59 4.91 -24.81
N LYS A 244 7.68 3.76 -25.49
CA LYS A 244 6.73 2.66 -25.36
C LYS A 244 6.78 2.03 -23.98
N MET A 245 7.99 1.73 -23.47
CA MET A 245 8.16 1.19 -22.12
C MET A 245 7.60 2.13 -21.04
N ASP A 246 7.87 3.44 -21.16
CA ASP A 246 7.38 4.45 -20.21
C ASP A 246 5.85 4.54 -20.21
N TYR A 247 5.24 4.54 -21.40
CA TYR A 247 3.78 4.51 -21.55
C TYR A 247 3.18 3.23 -20.98
N ASP A 248 3.69 2.05 -21.36
CA ASP A 248 3.19 0.75 -20.90
C ASP A 248 3.32 0.61 -19.37
N HIS A 249 4.40 1.14 -18.78
CA HIS A 249 4.60 1.17 -17.34
C HIS A 249 3.53 2.00 -16.63
N LEU A 250 3.25 3.22 -17.12
CA LEU A 250 2.21 4.08 -16.56
C LEU A 250 0.81 3.48 -16.71
N VAL A 251 0.52 2.85 -17.86
CA VAL A 251 -0.74 2.13 -18.08
C VAL A 251 -0.92 1.03 -17.03
N ARG A 252 0.08 0.18 -16.81
CA ARG A 252 0.03 -0.88 -15.80
C ARG A 252 -0.16 -0.30 -14.39
N GLN A 253 0.57 0.76 -14.05
CA GLN A 253 0.45 1.39 -12.74
C GLN A 253 -0.97 1.92 -12.50
N ILE A 254 -1.57 2.56 -13.51
CA ILE A 254 -2.97 3.04 -13.44
C ILE A 254 -3.95 1.87 -13.33
N GLN A 255 -3.75 0.78 -14.09
CA GLN A 255 -4.59 -0.41 -14.03
C GLN A 255 -4.51 -1.13 -12.68
N GLN A 256 -3.34 -1.14 -12.03
CA GLN A 256 -3.15 -1.69 -10.70
C GLN A 256 -3.77 -0.83 -9.60
N VAL A 257 -3.73 0.49 -9.76
CA VAL A 257 -4.15 1.42 -8.70
C VAL A 257 -5.65 1.70 -8.72
N GLY A 258 -6.28 1.72 -9.90
CA GLY A 258 -7.71 1.99 -10.05
C GLY A 258 -8.44 1.19 -11.13
N GLY A 259 -7.76 0.30 -11.84
CA GLY A 259 -8.34 -0.52 -12.89
C GLY A 259 -8.78 -1.92 -12.43
N LEU A 260 -9.21 -2.72 -13.41
CA LEU A 260 -9.67 -4.09 -13.19
C LEU A 260 -8.57 -5.00 -12.63
N GLU A 261 -7.32 -4.83 -13.07
CA GLU A 261 -6.19 -5.66 -12.60
C GLU A 261 -5.99 -5.53 -11.10
N GLY A 262 -5.96 -4.30 -10.57
CA GLY A 262 -5.84 -4.05 -9.13
C GLY A 262 -7.00 -4.64 -8.33
N PHE A 263 -8.21 -4.53 -8.86
CA PHE A 263 -9.41 -5.12 -8.24
C PHE A 263 -9.33 -6.65 -8.19
N ILE A 264 -8.97 -7.30 -9.29
CA ILE A 264 -8.80 -8.76 -9.37
C ILE A 264 -7.69 -9.21 -8.42
N ALA A 265 -6.53 -8.56 -8.46
CA ALA A 265 -5.39 -8.90 -7.61
C ALA A 265 -5.77 -8.83 -6.11
N LYS A 266 -6.50 -7.78 -5.72
CA LYS A 266 -6.99 -7.63 -4.35
C LYS A 266 -8.01 -8.71 -3.98
N ARG A 267 -8.92 -9.05 -4.89
CA ARG A 267 -9.88 -10.15 -4.67
C ARG A 267 -9.17 -11.50 -4.49
N THR A 268 -8.21 -11.81 -5.35
CA THR A 268 -7.40 -13.05 -5.26
C THR A 268 -6.60 -13.11 -3.95
N MET A 269 -6.07 -11.98 -3.49
CA MET A 269 -5.39 -11.91 -2.18
C MET A 269 -6.34 -12.26 -1.03
N LEU A 270 -7.59 -11.75 -1.05
CA LEU A 270 -8.60 -12.07 -0.03
C LEU A 270 -9.07 -13.53 -0.11
N GLU A 271 -9.15 -14.09 -1.31
CA GLU A 271 -9.47 -15.51 -1.52
C GLU A 271 -8.40 -16.41 -0.89
N LYS A 272 -7.12 -16.10 -1.11
CA LYS A 272 -6.02 -16.82 -0.46
C LYS A 272 -6.11 -16.73 1.07
N MET A 273 -6.43 -15.57 1.62
CA MET A 273 -6.59 -15.41 3.08
C MET A 273 -7.76 -16.22 3.63
N LYS A 274 -8.88 -16.28 2.90
CA LYS A 274 -10.01 -17.14 3.24
C LYS A 274 -9.57 -18.60 3.28
N ASP A 275 -8.84 -19.07 2.28
CA ASP A 275 -8.35 -20.46 2.24
C ASP A 275 -7.39 -20.75 3.39
N GLU A 276 -6.53 -19.78 3.74
CA GLU A 276 -5.66 -19.89 4.91
C GLU A 276 -6.48 -20.02 6.21
N ILE A 277 -7.54 -19.24 6.40
CA ILE A 277 -8.45 -19.35 7.56
C ILE A 277 -9.10 -20.73 7.61
N LEU A 278 -9.60 -21.23 6.48
CA LEU A 278 -10.24 -22.55 6.39
C LEU A 278 -9.24 -23.69 6.67
N GLY A 279 -7.95 -23.48 6.38
CA GLY A 279 -6.88 -24.44 6.64
C GLY A 279 -6.30 -24.43 8.06
N LEU A 280 -6.62 -23.41 8.88
CA LEU A 280 -6.08 -23.29 10.25
C LEU A 280 -6.34 -24.50 11.15
N PRO A 281 -7.54 -25.14 11.16
CA PRO A 281 -7.78 -26.30 12.02
C PRO A 281 -6.84 -27.48 11.72
N GLU A 282 -6.53 -27.72 10.45
CA GLU A 282 -5.58 -28.77 10.05
C GLU A 282 -4.12 -28.37 10.35
N GLU A 283 -3.79 -27.09 10.31
CA GLU A 283 -2.49 -26.60 10.78
C GLU A 283 -2.33 -26.75 12.30
N GLU A 284 -3.37 -26.43 13.07
CA GLU A 284 -3.42 -26.62 14.52
C GLU A 284 -3.21 -28.10 14.88
N LYS A 285 -3.97 -28.99 14.24
CA LYS A 285 -3.83 -30.44 14.43
C LYS A 285 -2.41 -30.94 14.12
N ARG A 286 -1.82 -30.49 13.01
CA ARG A 286 -0.42 -30.83 12.65
C ARG A 286 0.58 -30.26 13.65
N ALA A 287 0.38 -29.03 14.13
CA ALA A 287 1.26 -28.40 15.11
C ALA A 287 1.21 -29.11 16.47
N LEU A 288 0.01 -29.53 16.90
CA LEU A 288 -0.16 -30.33 18.12
C LEU A 288 0.49 -31.72 17.98
N ALA A 289 0.39 -32.36 16.82
CA ALA A 289 1.07 -33.63 16.56
C ALA A 289 2.61 -33.46 16.58
N ALA A 290 3.13 -32.39 15.97
CA ALA A 290 4.57 -32.10 15.94
C ALA A 290 5.18 -31.81 17.33
N LEU A 291 4.35 -31.52 18.36
CA LEU A 291 4.82 -31.44 19.74
C LEU A 291 5.39 -32.79 20.21
N HIS A 292 4.84 -33.91 19.75
CA HIS A 292 5.36 -35.23 20.08
C HIS A 292 6.70 -35.51 19.40
N ASP A 293 6.85 -35.10 18.14
CA ASP A 293 8.10 -35.30 17.38
C ASP A 293 9.28 -34.54 17.99
N THR A 294 9.02 -33.33 18.51
CA THR A 294 10.02 -32.46 19.14
C THR A 294 10.11 -32.61 20.66
N ALA A 295 9.31 -33.50 21.27
CA ALA A 295 9.20 -33.61 22.72
C ALA A 295 10.53 -33.97 23.39
N ARG A 296 11.29 -34.91 22.81
CA ARG A 296 12.56 -35.37 23.37
C ARG A 296 13.59 -34.24 23.46
N GLU A 297 13.74 -33.48 22.38
CA GLU A 297 14.68 -32.35 22.34
C GLU A 297 14.27 -31.23 23.28
N ARG A 298 12.97 -30.93 23.41
CA ARG A 298 12.48 -29.91 24.34
C ARG A 298 12.67 -30.30 25.80
N GLN A 299 12.39 -31.56 26.17
CA GLN A 299 12.69 -32.06 27.50
C GLN A 299 14.20 -32.04 27.79
N LYS A 300 15.03 -32.42 26.81
CA LYS A 300 16.49 -32.38 26.92
C LYS A 300 16.97 -30.94 27.16
N GLN A 301 16.49 -29.98 26.37
CA GLN A 301 16.83 -28.56 26.51
C GLN A 301 16.47 -28.05 27.91
N LYS A 302 15.23 -28.27 28.36
CA LYS A 302 14.77 -27.86 29.69
C LYS A 302 15.54 -28.51 30.83
N PHE A 303 15.97 -29.76 30.65
CA PHE A 303 16.85 -30.43 31.62
C PHE A 303 18.24 -29.78 31.67
N LEU A 304 18.81 -29.42 30.52
CA LEU A 304 20.11 -28.73 30.44
C LEU A 304 20.07 -27.30 31.00
N GLU A 305 18.93 -26.61 30.93
CA GLU A 305 18.72 -25.28 31.53
C GLU A 305 18.91 -25.29 33.06
N GLY A 306 18.67 -26.43 33.72
CA GLY A 306 18.91 -26.57 35.16
C GLY A 306 20.40 -26.61 35.55
N PHE A 307 21.32 -26.77 34.60
CA PHE A 307 22.76 -26.87 34.86
C PHE A 307 23.47 -25.56 34.56
N PHE A 308 23.62 -24.73 35.59
CA PHE A 308 24.31 -23.44 35.49
C PHE A 308 25.83 -23.58 35.42
N ILE A 309 26.46 -22.75 34.59
CA ILE A 309 27.91 -22.78 34.38
C ILE A 309 28.70 -22.27 35.59
N ASP A 310 28.07 -21.43 36.44
CA ASP A 310 28.70 -20.87 37.63
C ASP A 310 29.07 -21.96 38.64
N VAL A 311 28.17 -22.92 38.87
CA VAL A 311 28.37 -24.04 39.79
C VAL A 311 29.10 -25.22 39.15
N ALA A 312 29.31 -25.21 37.84
CA ALA A 312 29.93 -26.31 37.12
C ALA A 312 31.43 -26.43 37.39
N SER A 313 31.92 -27.65 37.65
CA SER A 313 33.36 -27.92 37.71
C SER A 313 33.87 -28.29 36.31
N ILE A 314 34.52 -27.34 35.63
CA ILE A 314 35.03 -27.51 34.27
C ILE A 314 36.55 -27.27 34.29
N PRO A 315 37.37 -28.26 33.85
CA PRO A 315 38.83 -28.14 33.86
C PRO A 315 39.32 -26.91 33.10
N GLY A 316 40.15 -26.09 33.75
CA GLY A 316 40.72 -24.87 33.14
C GLY A 316 39.75 -23.70 33.00
N VAL A 317 38.51 -23.79 33.48
CA VAL A 317 37.51 -22.71 33.42
C VAL A 317 37.21 -22.19 34.83
N GLY A 318 38.04 -21.24 35.28
CA GLY A 318 37.88 -20.56 36.57
C GLY A 318 36.85 -19.41 36.55
N PRO A 319 36.64 -18.71 37.68
CA PRO A 319 35.60 -17.70 37.85
C PRO A 319 35.59 -16.59 36.80
N ALA A 320 36.76 -16.06 36.44
CA ALA A 320 36.89 -15.01 35.42
C ALA A 320 36.43 -15.48 34.02
N ARG A 321 36.72 -16.74 33.67
CA ARG A 321 36.31 -17.33 32.38
C ARG A 321 34.82 -17.66 32.37
N LYS A 322 34.24 -18.08 33.50
CA LYS A 322 32.78 -18.26 33.66
C LYS A 322 32.03 -16.94 33.53
N ALA A 323 32.54 -15.87 34.15
CA ALA A 323 31.97 -14.53 34.00
C ALA A 323 31.99 -14.06 32.53
N ALA A 324 33.08 -14.35 31.80
CA ALA A 324 33.15 -14.06 30.37
C ALA A 324 32.09 -14.84 29.56
N LEU A 325 31.88 -16.13 29.83
CA LEU A 325 30.84 -16.92 29.16
C LEU A 325 29.44 -16.36 29.40
N ARG A 326 29.12 -15.95 30.64
CA ARG A 326 27.85 -15.30 30.98
C ARG A 326 27.64 -13.98 30.24
N SER A 327 28.68 -13.16 30.12
CA SER A 327 28.58 -11.89 29.36
C SER A 327 28.26 -12.09 27.87
N PHE A 328 28.48 -13.30 27.35
CA PHE A 328 28.11 -13.71 25.98
C PHE A 328 26.77 -14.47 25.93
N GLY A 329 26.00 -14.50 27.02
CA GLY A 329 24.70 -15.17 27.12
C GLY A 329 24.78 -16.69 27.29
N ILE A 330 25.94 -17.24 27.67
CA ILE A 330 26.11 -18.67 27.95
C ILE A 330 26.04 -18.87 29.46
N GLU A 331 24.84 -19.12 29.97
CA GLU A 331 24.57 -19.24 31.40
C GLU A 331 24.37 -20.69 31.84
N THR A 332 23.75 -21.50 30.98
CA THR A 332 23.40 -22.89 31.26
C THR A 332 24.04 -23.87 30.26
N ALA A 333 24.00 -25.17 30.56
CA ALA A 333 24.42 -26.21 29.60
C ALA A 333 23.58 -26.21 28.31
N ALA A 334 22.37 -25.64 28.35
CA ALA A 334 21.47 -25.54 27.21
C ALA A 334 21.99 -24.52 26.16
N ASP A 335 22.62 -23.44 26.63
CA ASP A 335 23.12 -22.33 25.81
C ASP A 335 24.49 -22.63 25.16
N VAL A 336 25.17 -23.67 25.65
CA VAL A 336 26.49 -24.06 25.17
C VAL A 336 26.41 -24.57 23.73
N THR A 337 27.01 -23.80 22.81
CA THR A 337 27.26 -24.18 21.43
C THR A 337 28.74 -24.01 21.10
N ARG A 338 29.30 -24.87 20.23
CA ARG A 338 30.74 -24.82 19.88
C ARG A 338 31.14 -23.46 19.30
N ARG A 339 30.27 -22.88 18.48
CA ARG A 339 30.45 -21.56 17.89
C ARG A 339 30.38 -20.46 18.95
N GLY A 340 29.39 -20.49 19.84
CA GLY A 340 29.22 -19.47 20.89
C GLY A 340 30.41 -19.42 21.84
N VAL A 341 30.90 -20.58 22.29
CA VAL A 341 32.04 -20.64 23.22
C VAL A 341 33.34 -20.16 22.55
N LYS A 342 33.58 -20.53 21.29
CA LYS A 342 34.80 -20.12 20.54
C LYS A 342 34.85 -18.62 20.23
N GLN A 343 33.71 -17.94 20.24
CA GLN A 343 33.63 -16.48 20.06
C GLN A 343 34.04 -15.70 21.32
N VAL A 344 34.07 -16.34 22.49
CA VAL A 344 34.45 -15.70 23.74
C VAL A 344 35.96 -15.51 23.81
N LYS A 345 36.40 -14.26 24.00
CA LYS A 345 37.82 -13.91 24.09
C LYS A 345 38.50 -14.70 25.21
N GLY A 346 39.54 -15.46 24.87
CA GLY A 346 40.29 -16.31 25.80
C GLY A 346 39.85 -17.78 25.84
N PHE A 347 38.86 -18.18 25.03
CA PHE A 347 38.48 -19.59 24.81
C PHE A 347 39.08 -20.12 23.50
N GLY A 348 40.19 -20.83 23.59
CA GLY A 348 40.77 -21.60 22.48
C GLY A 348 40.07 -22.94 22.27
N ASP A 349 40.57 -23.75 21.32
CA ASP A 349 39.95 -25.04 20.97
C ASP A 349 39.89 -26.02 22.16
N HIS A 350 40.94 -26.07 22.99
CA HIS A 350 40.98 -26.95 24.17
C HIS A 350 39.93 -26.57 25.23
N LEU A 351 39.79 -25.27 25.56
CA LEU A 351 38.80 -24.81 26.54
C LEU A 351 37.38 -24.90 25.99
N THR A 352 37.21 -24.67 24.69
CA THR A 352 35.94 -24.89 24.00
C THR A 352 35.52 -26.34 24.10
N GLN A 353 36.45 -27.28 23.87
CA GLN A 353 36.18 -28.70 24.00
C GLN A 353 35.81 -29.07 25.44
N ALA A 354 36.51 -28.55 26.45
CA ALA A 354 36.19 -28.80 27.86
C ALA A 354 34.75 -28.38 28.24
N VAL A 355 34.27 -27.24 27.73
CA VAL A 355 32.89 -26.77 27.96
C VAL A 355 31.88 -27.64 27.21
N ILE A 356 32.21 -28.09 26.00
CA ILE A 356 31.37 -29.01 25.21
C ILE A 356 31.31 -30.40 25.87
N ASP A 357 32.42 -30.90 26.40
CA ASP A 357 32.48 -32.20 27.09
C ASP A 357 31.69 -32.15 28.41
N TRP A 358 31.72 -31.01 29.11
CA TRP A 358 30.85 -30.77 30.25
C TRP A 358 29.38 -30.82 29.87
N LYS A 359 28.96 -30.13 28.80
CA LYS A 359 27.59 -30.26 28.26
C LYS A 359 27.25 -31.72 27.96
N ALA A 360 28.12 -32.44 27.26
CA ALA A 360 27.93 -33.86 26.94
C ALA A 360 27.82 -34.75 28.19
N SER A 361 28.52 -34.40 29.29
CA SER A 361 28.37 -35.08 30.58
C SER A 361 26.99 -34.85 31.21
N CYS A 362 26.44 -33.64 31.08
CA CYS A 362 25.08 -33.33 31.52
C CYS A 362 24.06 -34.07 30.66
N GLU A 363 24.23 -34.07 29.33
CA GLU A 363 23.35 -34.77 28.40
C GLU A 363 23.27 -36.27 28.65
N ARG A 364 24.37 -36.92 29.06
CA ARG A 364 24.37 -38.35 29.40
C ARG A 364 23.48 -38.70 30.60
N ARG A 365 23.17 -37.72 31.47
CA ARG A 365 22.29 -37.91 32.63
C ARG A 365 20.80 -37.74 32.28
N PHE A 366 20.50 -37.29 31.06
CA PHE A 366 19.13 -37.06 30.64
C PHE A 366 18.39 -38.38 30.38
N VAL A 367 17.21 -38.54 30.98
CA VAL A 367 16.30 -39.65 30.74
C VAL A 367 14.98 -39.08 30.21
N PHE A 368 14.57 -39.51 29.03
CA PHE A 368 13.33 -39.07 28.40
C PHE A 368 12.11 -39.64 29.14
N ARG A 369 11.13 -38.79 29.45
CA ARG A 369 9.88 -39.17 30.13
C ARG A 369 8.69 -39.04 29.19
N PRO A 370 8.17 -40.14 28.61
CA PRO A 370 7.07 -40.09 27.64
C PRO A 370 5.78 -39.48 28.21
N ASN A 371 5.47 -39.71 29.48
CA ASN A 371 4.24 -39.22 30.11
C ASN A 371 4.23 -37.71 30.38
N GLU A 372 5.41 -37.08 30.42
CA GLU A 372 5.60 -35.63 30.58
C GLU A 372 6.04 -34.96 29.26
N ALA A 373 5.99 -35.68 28.13
CA ALA A 373 6.55 -35.27 26.85
C ALA A 373 5.91 -34.00 26.26
N VAL A 374 4.63 -33.80 26.53
CA VAL A 374 3.87 -32.62 26.08
C VAL A 374 3.16 -32.03 27.28
N THR A 375 3.61 -30.86 27.73
CA THR A 375 2.99 -30.18 28.87
C THR A 375 1.72 -29.44 28.45
N PRO A 376 0.80 -29.14 29.39
CA PRO A 376 -0.34 -28.26 29.11
C PRO A 376 0.10 -26.88 28.59
N ALA A 377 1.24 -26.36 29.07
CA ALA A 377 1.83 -25.10 28.60
C ALA A 377 2.25 -25.17 27.13
N ASP A 378 2.82 -26.29 26.68
CA ASP A 378 3.20 -26.50 25.27
C ASP A 378 1.97 -26.49 24.35
N ARG A 379 0.90 -27.17 24.76
CA ARG A 379 -0.37 -27.17 24.03
C ARG A 379 -0.95 -25.76 24.00
N GLN A 380 -0.99 -25.07 25.14
CA GLN A 380 -1.50 -23.71 25.23
C GLN A 380 -0.68 -22.74 24.37
N ALA A 381 0.64 -22.91 24.26
CA ALA A 381 1.48 -22.10 23.40
C ALA A 381 1.13 -22.27 21.90
N VAL A 382 0.87 -23.51 21.46
CA VAL A 382 0.37 -23.77 20.09
C VAL A 382 -1.00 -23.13 19.88
N LEU A 383 -1.95 -23.34 20.79
CA LEU A 383 -3.29 -22.76 20.69
C LEU A 383 -3.25 -21.23 20.65
N THR A 384 -2.42 -20.61 21.49
CA THR A 384 -2.23 -19.15 21.53
C THR A 384 -1.63 -18.65 20.22
N LYS A 385 -0.65 -19.35 19.66
CA LYS A 385 -0.06 -19.04 18.36
C LYS A 385 -1.09 -19.15 17.22
N MET A 386 -1.91 -20.21 17.22
CA MET A 386 -2.96 -20.41 16.22
C MET A 386 -4.07 -19.36 16.34
N ALA A 387 -4.49 -19.03 17.56
CA ALA A 387 -5.45 -17.97 17.84
C ALA A 387 -4.94 -16.60 17.37
N ALA A 388 -3.67 -16.28 17.62
CA ALA A 388 -3.05 -15.04 17.13
C ALA A 388 -3.00 -14.99 15.59
N LYS A 389 -2.64 -16.11 14.94
CA LYS A 389 -2.64 -16.21 13.47
C LYS A 389 -4.04 -16.03 12.90
N ARG A 390 -5.03 -16.71 13.49
CA ARG A 390 -6.45 -16.59 13.14
C ARG A 390 -6.92 -15.14 13.23
N HIS A 391 -6.69 -14.52 14.37
CA HIS A 391 -7.10 -13.14 14.60
C HIS A 391 -6.50 -12.16 13.59
N ARG A 392 -5.19 -12.32 13.28
CA ARG A 392 -4.53 -11.52 12.23
C ARG A 392 -5.20 -11.69 10.87
N LEU A 393 -5.50 -12.93 10.48
CA LEU A 393 -6.16 -13.21 9.19
C LEU A 393 -7.58 -12.65 9.13
N GLU A 394 -8.38 -12.83 10.19
CA GLU A 394 -9.75 -12.33 10.30
C GLU A 394 -9.81 -10.78 10.23
N SER A 395 -8.91 -10.11 10.96
CA SER A 395 -8.77 -8.64 10.92
C SER A 395 -8.39 -8.16 9.52
N THR A 396 -7.36 -8.77 8.92
CA THR A 396 -6.88 -8.38 7.58
C THR A 396 -7.95 -8.62 6.51
N LEU A 397 -8.69 -9.72 6.58
CA LEU A 397 -9.78 -10.03 5.65
C LEU A 397 -10.91 -9.02 5.76
N THR A 398 -11.27 -8.61 6.97
CA THR A 398 -12.34 -7.62 7.22
C THR A 398 -11.97 -6.24 6.66
N VAL A 399 -10.75 -5.80 6.92
CA VAL A 399 -10.21 -4.55 6.35
C VAL A 399 -10.17 -4.65 4.82
N GLY A 400 -9.59 -5.71 4.29
CA GLY A 400 -9.43 -5.91 2.85
C GLY A 400 -10.76 -6.01 2.09
N ALA A 401 -11.79 -6.63 2.68
CA ALA A 401 -13.14 -6.65 2.13
C ALA A 401 -13.74 -5.25 2.03
N THR A 402 -13.58 -4.44 3.08
CA THR A 402 -14.04 -3.04 3.10
C THR A 402 -13.32 -2.19 2.05
N GLU A 403 -12.01 -2.37 1.92
CA GLU A 403 -11.22 -1.68 0.91
C GLU A 403 -11.59 -2.10 -0.52
N LEU A 404 -11.90 -3.38 -0.76
CA LEU A 404 -12.36 -3.86 -2.06
C LEU A 404 -13.72 -3.25 -2.41
N GLN A 405 -14.63 -3.14 -1.44
CA GLN A 405 -15.93 -2.49 -1.61
C GLN A 405 -15.78 -1.01 -2.00
N ARG A 406 -14.80 -0.32 -1.41
CA ARG A 406 -14.48 1.09 -1.69
C ARG A 406 -13.56 1.28 -2.90
N PHE A 407 -13.02 0.21 -3.48
CA PHE A 407 -12.05 0.28 -4.57
C PHE A 407 -12.58 1.11 -5.75
N ARG A 408 -13.83 0.88 -6.15
CA ARG A 408 -14.48 1.62 -7.23
C ARG A 408 -14.64 3.11 -6.93
N LEU A 409 -15.03 3.47 -5.70
CA LEU A 409 -15.24 4.87 -5.30
C LEU A 409 -13.92 5.65 -5.23
N GLN A 410 -12.84 4.98 -4.82
CA GLN A 410 -11.52 5.60 -4.67
C GLN A 410 -10.68 5.56 -5.95
N ALA A 411 -11.03 4.71 -6.92
CA ALA A 411 -10.30 4.56 -8.17
C ALA A 411 -10.01 5.91 -8.88
N PRO A 412 -10.99 6.82 -9.08
CA PRO A 412 -10.72 8.10 -9.74
C PRO A 412 -9.69 8.96 -9.00
N ALA A 413 -9.77 9.02 -7.66
CA ALA A 413 -8.85 9.81 -6.85
C ALA A 413 -7.40 9.29 -6.94
N ARG A 414 -7.24 7.97 -7.05
CA ARG A 414 -5.91 7.34 -7.14
C ARG A 414 -5.33 7.38 -8.55
N THR A 415 -6.16 7.39 -9.60
CA THR A 415 -5.69 7.47 -10.99
C THR A 415 -5.42 8.91 -11.43
N MET A 416 -6.13 9.90 -10.88
CA MET A 416 -6.00 11.33 -11.22
C MET A 416 -4.55 11.85 -11.32
N PRO A 417 -3.64 11.62 -10.35
CA PRO A 417 -2.27 12.14 -10.43
C PRO A 417 -1.43 11.51 -11.54
N LEU A 418 -1.83 10.34 -12.05
CA LEU A 418 -1.11 9.60 -13.10
C LEU A 418 -1.62 9.93 -14.51
N MET A 419 -2.79 10.56 -14.64
CA MET A 419 -3.42 10.85 -15.94
C MET A 419 -2.60 11.83 -16.79
N GLU A 420 -2.08 12.91 -16.19
CA GLU A 420 -1.27 13.90 -16.94
C GLU A 420 0.09 13.33 -17.37
N PRO A 421 0.86 12.63 -16.50
CA PRO A 421 2.05 11.90 -16.93
C PRO A 421 1.77 10.89 -18.06
N LEU A 422 0.64 10.16 -17.99
CA LEU A 422 0.25 9.21 -19.02
C LEU A 422 -0.05 9.93 -20.36
N ARG A 423 -0.74 11.07 -20.32
CA ARG A 423 -1.01 11.88 -21.51
C ARG A 423 0.29 12.31 -22.20
N GLN A 424 1.26 12.80 -21.41
CA GLN A 424 2.57 13.20 -21.93
C GLN A 424 3.37 12.02 -22.50
N ALA A 425 3.30 10.85 -21.86
CA ALA A 425 3.93 9.63 -22.35
C ALA A 425 3.30 9.15 -23.67
N ALA A 426 1.97 9.21 -23.78
CA ALA A 426 1.24 8.88 -25.01
C ALA A 426 1.64 9.80 -26.18
N GLU A 427 1.74 11.11 -25.92
CA GLU A 427 2.15 12.10 -26.91
C GLU A 427 3.62 11.90 -27.36
N LYS A 428 4.53 11.60 -26.42
CA LYS A 428 5.93 11.25 -26.73
C LYS A 428 6.03 9.97 -27.57
N LEU A 429 5.22 8.95 -27.27
CA LEU A 429 5.18 7.70 -28.02
C LEU A 429 4.68 7.94 -29.45
N ALA A 430 3.60 8.72 -29.61
CA ALA A 430 3.09 9.11 -30.91
C ALA A 430 4.13 9.87 -31.74
N GLN A 431 4.86 10.82 -31.13
CA GLN A 431 5.94 11.55 -31.80
C GLN A 431 7.08 10.61 -32.23
N ALA A 432 7.51 9.70 -31.35
CA ALA A 432 8.57 8.75 -31.67
C ALA A 432 8.17 7.79 -32.81
N GLN A 433 6.90 7.40 -32.88
CA GLN A 433 6.34 6.61 -33.98
C GLN A 433 6.33 7.39 -35.30
N ALA A 434 5.92 8.67 -35.26
CA ALA A 434 5.96 9.56 -36.42
C ALA A 434 7.41 9.80 -36.89
N ASP A 435 8.36 10.01 -35.98
CA ASP A 435 9.78 10.17 -36.30
C ASP A 435 10.36 8.91 -36.95
N LEU A 436 10.00 7.72 -36.45
CA LEU A 436 10.46 6.45 -37.02
C LEU A 436 9.86 6.19 -38.41
N SER A 437 8.62 6.63 -38.67
CA SER A 437 7.98 6.51 -40.00
C SER A 437 8.63 7.35 -41.10
N ARG A 438 9.45 8.34 -40.73
CA ARG A 438 10.20 9.20 -41.66
C ARG A 438 11.51 8.57 -42.15
N CYS A 439 11.96 7.50 -41.51
CA CYS A 439 13.03 6.64 -42.03
C CYS A 439 12.46 5.76 -43.15
#